data_AF-A0A376L9E6-F1
#
_entry.id   AF-A0A376L9E6-F1
#
_cell.length_a   1.000
_cell.length_b   1.000
_cell.length_c   1.000
_cell.angle_alpha   90.00
_cell.angle_beta   90.00
_cell.angle_gamma   90.00
#
_symmetry.space_group_name_H-M   'P 1'
#
loop_
_entity.id
_entity.type
_entity.pdbx_description
1 polymer ?
#
loop_
_entity_poly.entity_id
_entity_poly.type
_entity_poly.pdbx_seq_one_letter_code
_entity_poly.pdbx_strand_id
1 'polypeptide(L)'
;MPNNYHQYIEDVSDDIKTCLEGMGCQPILFVGSGLTKRYLSGPNWEELLQQLANECPNIDKRFAYYKQKYPELIDIGSVFSDSYNEWAWGDGEKEFPAELFDAGNEPSIYFKYKVSSIFNSLLQEKEIVNNGEIELLRKIHPHSIITTNYDKLLESIYPEFTPL
;
A
#
# COMPACT_ATOMS: atom_id res chain seq x y z
N MET A 1 13.94 -19.32 26.15
CA MET A 1 14.60 -18.01 26.27
C MET A 1 13.57 -16.87 26.11
N PRO A 2 12.67 -16.63 27.09
CA PRO A 2 11.69 -15.53 27.05
C PRO A 2 12.25 -14.16 27.50
N ASN A 3 13.47 -14.11 28.08
CA ASN A 3 14.05 -12.90 28.68
C ASN A 3 14.50 -11.82 27.68
N ASN A 4 14.50 -12.11 26.37
CA ASN A 4 15.01 -11.19 25.35
C ASN A 4 13.92 -10.20 24.86
N TYR A 5 12.68 -10.67 24.69
CA TYR A 5 11.62 -9.82 24.17
C TYR A 5 11.11 -8.79 25.18
N HIS A 6 10.99 -9.17 26.46
CA HIS A 6 10.58 -8.22 27.50
C HIS A 6 11.63 -7.11 27.69
N GLN A 7 12.91 -7.50 27.73
CA GLN A 7 14.01 -6.55 27.80
C GLN A 7 14.01 -5.60 26.59
N TYR A 8 13.80 -6.13 25.38
CA TYR A 8 13.68 -5.31 24.18
C TYR A 8 12.54 -4.28 24.29
N ILE A 9 11.37 -4.65 24.82
CA ILE A 9 10.27 -3.71 25.03
C ILE A 9 10.66 -2.62 26.02
N GLU A 10 11.31 -2.97 27.13
CA GLU A 10 11.77 -2.01 28.14
C GLU A 10 12.78 -1.03 27.53
N ASP A 11 13.82 -1.55 26.88
CA ASP A 11 14.89 -0.75 26.27
C ASP A 11 14.33 0.24 25.23
N VAL A 12 13.49 -0.25 24.31
CA VAL A 12 12.86 0.60 23.27
C VAL A 12 11.91 1.63 23.89
N SER A 13 11.15 1.25 24.92
CA SER A 13 10.23 2.18 25.59
C SER A 13 10.99 3.32 26.27
N ASP A 14 12.14 3.02 26.88
CA ASP A 14 12.94 4.02 27.57
C ASP A 14 13.72 4.91 26.58
N ASP A 15 14.18 4.37 25.45
CA ASP A 15 14.73 5.15 24.34
C ASP A 15 13.70 6.13 23.77
N ILE A 16 12.46 5.67 23.51
CA ILE A 16 11.38 6.53 23.00
C ILE A 16 11.07 7.65 24.00
N LYS A 17 10.92 7.34 25.30
CA LYS A 17 10.66 8.36 26.33
C LYS A 17 11.78 9.40 26.39
N THR A 18 13.03 8.94 26.45
CA THR A 18 14.20 9.82 26.51
C THR A 18 14.27 10.74 25.30
N CYS A 19 13.98 10.22 24.11
CA CYS A 19 13.91 11.00 22.88
C CYS A 19 12.81 12.07 22.92
N LEU A 20 11.59 11.68 23.34
CA LEU A 20 10.44 12.59 23.44
C LEU A 20 10.69 13.71 24.47
N GLU A 21 11.24 13.37 25.64
CA GLU A 21 11.60 14.34 26.67
C GLU A 21 12.71 15.29 26.22
N GLY A 22 13.71 14.78 25.49
CA GLY A 22 14.85 15.55 25.00
C GLY A 22 14.52 16.49 23.84
N MET A 23 13.63 16.09 22.92
CA MET A 23 13.26 16.91 21.77
C MET A 23 12.17 17.95 22.09
N GLY A 24 11.26 17.62 23.02
CA GLY A 24 10.17 18.54 23.41
C GLY A 24 9.18 18.84 22.29
N CYS A 25 9.10 18.00 21.26
CA CYS A 25 8.19 18.17 20.12
C CYS A 25 7.41 16.88 19.82
N GLN A 26 6.36 17.02 19.01
CA GLN A 26 5.58 15.88 18.52
C GLN A 26 6.40 15.05 17.51
N PRO A 27 6.24 13.72 17.49
CA PRO A 27 7.02 12.85 16.61
C PRO A 27 6.57 12.95 15.13
N ILE A 28 7.46 12.54 14.23
CA ILE A 28 7.12 12.30 12.81
C ILE A 28 6.97 10.79 12.61
N LEU A 29 5.87 10.35 12.02
CA LEU A 29 5.63 8.93 11.72
C LEU A 29 6.04 8.60 10.28
N PHE A 30 6.92 7.62 10.13
CA PHE A 30 7.21 6.98 8.84
C PHE A 30 6.43 5.67 8.75
N VAL A 31 5.46 5.61 7.83
CA VAL A 31 4.50 4.51 7.74
C VAL A 31 4.63 3.82 6.39
N GLY A 32 5.02 2.53 6.41
CA GLY A 32 5.04 1.67 5.23
C GLY A 32 3.82 0.76 5.10
N SER A 33 3.82 -0.11 4.10
CA SER A 33 2.69 -0.97 3.71
C SER A 33 2.33 -2.05 4.73
N GLY A 34 3.14 -2.20 5.79
CA GLY A 34 2.86 -3.09 6.91
C GLY A 34 1.54 -2.76 7.63
N LEU A 35 1.16 -1.48 7.75
CA LEU A 35 -0.16 -1.13 8.32
C LEU A 35 -1.29 -1.60 7.41
N THR A 36 -1.19 -1.34 6.10
CA THR A 36 -2.18 -1.79 5.10
C THR A 36 -2.35 -3.30 5.12
N LYS A 37 -1.24 -4.05 5.19
CA LYS A 37 -1.26 -5.52 5.28
C LYS A 37 -1.96 -5.99 6.57
N ARG A 38 -1.67 -5.33 7.69
CA ARG A 38 -2.16 -5.74 9.01
C ARG A 38 -3.63 -5.40 9.24
N TYR A 39 -4.05 -4.21 8.82
CA TYR A 39 -5.36 -3.67 9.19
C TYR A 39 -6.39 -3.73 8.07
N LEU A 40 -5.95 -3.78 6.81
CA LEU A 40 -6.83 -3.85 5.65
C LEU A 40 -6.66 -5.16 4.85
N SER A 41 -5.89 -6.12 5.39
CA SER A 41 -5.52 -7.36 4.69
C SER A 41 -4.96 -7.14 3.28
N GLY A 42 -4.32 -5.98 3.04
CA GLY A 42 -3.84 -5.59 1.72
C GLY A 42 -2.78 -6.54 1.14
N PRO A 43 -2.54 -6.53 -0.18
CA PRO A 43 -1.51 -7.37 -0.77
C PRO A 43 -0.11 -6.81 -0.53
N ASN A 44 0.89 -7.68 -0.40
CA ASN A 44 2.28 -7.31 -0.64
C ASN A 44 2.54 -7.20 -2.17
N TRP A 45 3.75 -6.80 -2.57
CA TRP A 45 4.05 -6.60 -3.99
C TRP A 45 3.87 -7.86 -4.85
N GLU A 46 4.28 -9.03 -4.36
CA GLU A 46 4.11 -10.30 -5.08
C GLU A 46 2.63 -10.70 -5.19
N GLU A 47 1.88 -10.59 -4.10
CA GLU A 47 0.44 -10.88 -4.06
C GLU A 47 -0.35 -9.93 -4.97
N LEU A 48 0.03 -8.65 -5.03
CA LEU A 48 -0.59 -7.65 -5.90
C LEU A 48 -0.39 -8.02 -7.36
N LEU A 49 0.84 -8.38 -7.76
CA LEU A 49 1.11 -8.83 -9.12
C LEU A 49 0.35 -10.12 -9.44
N GLN A 50 0.23 -11.05 -8.50
CA GLN A 50 -0.55 -12.26 -8.71
C GLN A 50 -2.04 -11.97 -8.92
N GLN A 51 -2.63 -11.03 -8.17
CA GLN A 51 -4.01 -10.58 -8.39
C GLN A 51 -4.18 -9.95 -9.77
N LEU A 52 -3.29 -9.02 -10.14
CA LEU A 52 -3.32 -8.32 -11.42
C LEU A 52 -3.13 -9.27 -12.61
N ALA A 53 -2.32 -10.32 -12.45
CA ALA A 53 -2.15 -11.37 -13.45
C ALA A 53 -3.44 -12.15 -13.71
N ASN A 54 -4.25 -12.37 -12.67
CA ASN A 54 -5.52 -13.09 -12.80
C ASN A 54 -6.65 -12.22 -13.36
N GLU A 55 -6.54 -10.89 -13.25
CA GLU A 55 -7.55 -9.94 -13.73
C GLU A 55 -7.41 -9.63 -15.23
N CYS A 56 -6.18 -9.52 -15.74
CA CYS A 56 -5.94 -9.12 -17.13
C CYS A 56 -5.91 -10.32 -18.09
N PRO A 57 -6.84 -10.43 -19.06
CA PRO A 57 -6.88 -11.53 -20.01
C PRO A 57 -5.65 -11.64 -20.91
N ASN A 58 -4.95 -10.51 -21.14
CA ASN A 58 -3.73 -10.47 -21.95
C ASN A 58 -2.51 -11.05 -21.23
N ILE A 59 -2.61 -11.32 -19.91
CA ILE A 59 -1.60 -12.05 -19.14
C ILE A 59 -1.96 -13.55 -19.22
N ASP A 60 -1.53 -14.19 -20.30
CA ASP A 60 -1.98 -15.54 -20.69
C ASP A 60 -1.28 -16.70 -19.94
N LYS A 61 -0.26 -16.41 -19.13
CA LYS A 61 0.47 -17.40 -18.32
C LYS A 61 0.17 -17.21 -16.83
N ARG A 62 0.33 -18.30 -16.07
CA ARG A 62 0.31 -18.25 -14.61
C ARG A 62 1.48 -17.39 -14.10
N PHE A 63 1.29 -16.68 -13.00
CA PHE A 63 2.31 -15.85 -12.36
C PHE A 63 3.68 -16.56 -12.17
N ALA A 64 3.67 -17.87 -11.87
CA ALA A 64 4.90 -18.67 -11.75
C ALA A 64 5.80 -18.66 -13.01
N TYR A 65 5.21 -18.56 -14.20
CA TYR A 65 5.98 -18.41 -15.45
C TYR A 65 6.80 -17.11 -15.44
N TYR A 66 6.19 -16.01 -15.01
CA TYR A 66 6.85 -14.71 -14.94
C TYR A 66 7.94 -14.71 -13.87
N LYS A 67 7.72 -15.34 -12.71
CA LYS A 67 8.77 -15.53 -11.68
C LYS A 67 9.95 -16.37 -12.14
N GLN A 68 9.75 -17.31 -13.07
CA GLN A 68 10.86 -18.09 -13.65
C GLN A 68 11.63 -17.30 -14.70
N LYS A 69 10.94 -16.41 -15.44
CA LYS A 69 11.50 -15.66 -16.56
C LYS A 69 12.22 -14.38 -16.13
N TYR A 70 11.72 -13.72 -15.09
CA TYR A 70 12.23 -12.43 -14.62
C TYR A 70 12.82 -12.57 -13.21
N PRO A 71 14.03 -12.04 -12.96
CA PRO A 71 14.69 -12.16 -11.66
C PRO A 71 14.02 -11.28 -10.60
N GLU A 72 13.55 -10.09 -10.97
CA GLU A 72 12.99 -9.11 -10.04
C GLU A 72 11.49 -8.90 -10.29
N LEU A 73 10.74 -8.71 -9.20
CA LEU A 73 9.28 -8.45 -9.29
C LEU A 73 8.98 -7.13 -10.02
N ILE A 74 9.90 -6.18 -10.04
CA ILE A 74 9.74 -4.91 -10.77
C ILE A 74 9.68 -5.13 -12.28
N ASP A 75 10.47 -6.07 -12.81
CA ASP A 75 10.46 -6.40 -14.24
C ASP A 75 9.12 -7.05 -14.63
N ILE A 76 8.56 -7.88 -13.76
CA ILE A 76 7.23 -8.45 -13.94
C ILE A 76 6.17 -7.35 -13.98
N GLY A 77 6.27 -6.37 -13.06
CA GLY A 77 5.38 -5.20 -13.04
C GLY A 77 5.42 -4.41 -14.35
N SER A 78 6.60 -4.20 -14.93
CA SER A 78 6.74 -3.54 -16.23
C SER A 78 6.07 -4.32 -17.36
N VAL A 79 6.28 -5.63 -17.41
CA VAL A 79 5.63 -6.51 -18.40
C VAL A 79 4.11 -6.49 -18.26
N PHE A 80 3.61 -6.51 -17.02
CA PHE A 80 2.17 -6.42 -16.78
C PHE A 80 1.64 -5.05 -17.15
N SER A 81 2.39 -3.98 -16.89
CA SER A 81 2.01 -2.63 -17.31
C SER A 81 1.76 -2.56 -18.82
N ASP A 82 2.64 -3.16 -19.63
CA ASP A 82 2.45 -3.24 -21.08
C ASP A 82 1.22 -4.08 -21.45
N SER A 83 1.04 -5.25 -20.81
CA SER A 83 -0.16 -6.08 -21.02
C SER A 83 -1.48 -5.36 -20.70
N TYR A 84 -1.50 -4.54 -19.64
CA TYR A 84 -2.66 -3.74 -19.28
C TYR A 84 -2.91 -2.60 -20.28
N ASN A 85 -1.86 -2.01 -20.86
CA ASN A 85 -2.00 -1.03 -21.94
C ASN A 85 -2.64 -1.66 -23.18
N GLU A 86 -2.11 -2.79 -23.65
CA GLU A 86 -2.65 -3.53 -24.79
C GLU A 86 -4.10 -3.99 -24.53
N TRP A 87 -4.41 -4.39 -23.29
CA TRP A 87 -5.76 -4.78 -22.92
C TRP A 87 -6.73 -3.59 -22.98
N ALA A 88 -6.33 -2.44 -22.44
CA ALA A 88 -7.16 -1.24 -22.45
C ALA A 88 -7.48 -0.76 -23.87
N TRP A 89 -6.51 -0.77 -24.79
CA TRP A 89 -6.71 -0.39 -26.20
C TRP A 89 -7.29 -1.51 -27.08
N GLY A 90 -7.55 -2.68 -26.50
CA GLY A 90 -8.20 -3.81 -27.15
C GLY A 90 -9.58 -4.09 -26.55
N ASP A 91 -9.81 -5.33 -26.13
CA ASP A 91 -11.11 -5.78 -25.62
C ASP A 91 -11.48 -5.22 -24.23
N GLY A 92 -10.54 -4.56 -23.56
CA GLY A 92 -10.66 -4.08 -22.18
C GLY A 92 -11.12 -2.64 -22.03
N GLU A 93 -11.38 -1.89 -23.11
CA GLU A 93 -11.66 -0.44 -23.05
C GLU A 93 -12.70 -0.05 -21.99
N LYS A 94 -13.77 -0.86 -21.85
CA LYS A 94 -14.89 -0.62 -20.92
C LYS A 94 -14.53 -0.79 -19.44
N GLU A 95 -13.39 -1.39 -19.12
CA GLU A 95 -12.90 -1.61 -17.75
C GLU A 95 -12.17 -0.38 -17.20
N PHE A 96 -11.98 0.65 -18.02
CA PHE A 96 -11.22 1.85 -17.72
C PHE A 96 -12.06 3.12 -17.96
N PRO A 97 -11.85 4.18 -17.16
CA PRO A 97 -12.46 5.48 -17.41
C PRO A 97 -12.03 6.07 -18.75
N ALA A 98 -12.94 6.78 -19.42
CA ALA A 98 -12.71 7.35 -20.75
C ALA A 98 -11.56 8.35 -20.76
N GLU A 99 -11.36 9.08 -19.65
CA GLU A 99 -10.31 10.08 -19.48
C GLU A 99 -8.90 9.47 -19.54
N LEU A 100 -8.74 8.17 -19.30
CA LEU A 100 -7.45 7.50 -19.40
C LEU A 100 -6.98 7.34 -20.85
N PHE A 101 -7.90 7.43 -21.83
CA PHE A 101 -7.60 7.31 -23.26
C PHE A 101 -7.28 8.65 -23.93
N ASP A 102 -7.32 9.75 -23.18
CA ASP A 102 -6.93 11.06 -23.68
C ASP A 102 -5.44 11.11 -24.07
N ALA A 103 -5.14 11.89 -25.11
CA ALA A 103 -3.77 12.08 -25.57
C ALA A 103 -2.91 12.75 -24.48
N GLY A 104 -1.71 12.20 -24.24
CA GLY A 104 -0.76 12.71 -23.25
C GLY A 104 -0.65 11.85 -21.99
N ASN A 105 -1.53 10.85 -21.82
CA ASN A 105 -1.37 9.85 -20.77
C ASN A 105 -0.29 8.81 -21.13
N GLU A 106 0.53 8.45 -20.15
CA GLU A 106 1.55 7.40 -20.29
C GLU A 106 0.91 6.00 -20.33
N PRO A 107 1.46 5.04 -21.12
CA PRO A 107 0.90 3.69 -21.23
C PRO A 107 0.65 2.97 -19.89
N SER A 108 1.49 3.23 -18.88
CA SER A 108 1.38 2.65 -17.54
C SER A 108 0.13 3.09 -16.75
N ILE A 109 -0.64 4.06 -17.23
CA ILE A 109 -1.80 4.62 -16.52
C ILE A 109 -2.88 3.57 -16.23
N TYR A 110 -3.10 2.62 -17.15
CA TYR A 110 -4.12 1.57 -17.00
C TYR A 110 -3.76 0.60 -15.88
N PHE A 111 -2.48 0.22 -15.81
CA PHE A 111 -1.96 -0.61 -14.71
C PHE A 111 -2.07 0.11 -13.37
N LYS A 112 -1.66 1.40 -13.32
CA LYS A 112 -1.77 2.23 -12.12
C LYS A 112 -3.22 2.41 -11.67
N TYR A 113 -4.16 2.58 -12.60
CA TYR A 113 -5.59 2.69 -12.29
C TYR A 113 -6.11 1.42 -11.62
N LYS A 114 -5.74 0.24 -12.12
CA LYS A 114 -6.17 -1.04 -11.53
C LYS A 114 -5.53 -1.29 -10.17
N VAL A 115 -4.25 -0.98 -10.01
CA VAL A 115 -3.57 -0.96 -8.70
C VAL A 115 -4.30 -0.04 -7.72
N SER A 116 -4.60 1.19 -8.12
CA SER A 116 -5.33 2.16 -7.28
C SER A 116 -6.73 1.66 -6.92
N SER A 117 -7.44 1.03 -7.87
CA SER A 117 -8.77 0.46 -7.64
C SER A 117 -8.74 -0.63 -6.57
N ILE A 118 -7.74 -1.51 -6.59
CA ILE A 118 -7.53 -2.52 -5.54
C ILE A 118 -7.38 -1.84 -4.18
N PHE A 119 -6.44 -0.89 -4.04
CA PHE A 119 -6.20 -0.22 -2.75
C PHE A 119 -7.41 0.60 -2.25
N ASN A 120 -8.14 1.27 -3.14
CA ASN A 120 -9.36 1.99 -2.77
C ASN A 120 -10.47 1.05 -2.27
N SER A 121 -10.50 -0.20 -2.72
CA SER A 121 -11.47 -1.20 -2.25
C SER A 121 -11.11 -1.84 -0.90
N LEU A 122 -9.87 -1.69 -0.44
CA LEU A 122 -9.41 -2.31 0.81
C LEU A 122 -10.03 -1.66 2.04
N LEU A 123 -10.28 -0.34 1.99
CA LEU A 123 -10.77 0.39 3.14
C LEU A 123 -12.26 0.07 3.37
N GLN A 124 -12.53 -0.77 4.37
CA GLN A 124 -13.87 -0.99 4.90
C GLN A 124 -13.94 -0.37 6.30
N GLU A 125 -14.82 0.61 6.51
CA GLU A 125 -14.94 1.36 7.78
C GLU A 125 -15.04 0.44 9.02
N LYS A 126 -15.63 -0.75 8.86
CA LYS A 126 -15.82 -1.72 9.94
C LYS A 126 -14.52 -2.34 10.48
N GLU A 127 -13.44 -2.38 9.70
CA GLU A 127 -12.17 -3.00 10.14
C GLU A 127 -11.35 -2.10 11.08
N ILE A 128 -11.63 -0.79 11.07
CA ILE A 128 -10.93 0.21 11.88
C ILE A 128 -11.65 0.44 13.22
N VAL A 129 -12.99 0.37 13.21
CA VAL A 129 -13.83 0.58 14.39
C VAL A 129 -13.67 -0.62 15.34
N ASN A 130 -13.14 -0.36 16.56
CA ASN A 130 -12.84 -1.32 17.64
C ASN A 130 -11.44 -1.97 17.65
N ASN A 131 -10.46 -1.42 16.94
CA ASN A 131 -9.08 -1.87 17.06
C ASN A 131 -8.30 -1.06 18.12
N GLY A 132 -7.98 -1.69 19.27
CA GLY A 132 -7.29 -1.04 20.38
C GLY A 132 -5.90 -0.48 20.03
N GLU A 133 -5.19 -1.10 19.07
CA GLU A 133 -3.90 -0.59 18.61
C GLU A 133 -4.05 0.64 17.72
N ILE A 134 -5.07 0.67 16.86
CA ILE A 134 -5.40 1.87 16.08
C ILE A 134 -5.80 3.02 17.02
N GLU A 135 -6.56 2.75 18.08
CA GLU A 135 -6.90 3.77 19.08
C GLU A 135 -5.66 4.31 19.83
N LEU A 136 -4.64 3.49 20.06
CA LEU A 136 -3.36 3.95 20.60
C LEU A 136 -2.56 4.74 19.57
N LEU A 137 -2.56 4.30 18.31
CA LEU A 137 -1.90 4.99 17.21
C LEU A 137 -2.47 6.41 17.02
N ARG A 138 -3.80 6.55 17.06
CA ARG A 138 -4.50 7.86 17.02
C ARG A 138 -4.01 8.82 18.10
N LYS A 139 -3.75 8.31 19.31
CA LYS A 139 -3.32 9.13 20.46
C LYS A 139 -1.91 9.70 20.32
N ILE A 140 -1.09 9.23 19.38
CA ILE A 140 0.27 9.74 19.18
C ILE A 140 0.25 11.23 18.80
N HIS A 141 -0.80 11.72 18.13
CA HIS A 141 -0.90 13.11 17.61
C HIS A 141 0.42 13.57 16.98
N PRO A 142 0.88 12.90 15.90
CA PRO A 142 2.16 13.21 15.29
C PRO A 142 2.20 14.64 14.76
N HIS A 143 3.39 15.20 14.58
CA HIS A 143 3.55 16.48 13.89
C HIS A 143 3.26 16.31 12.39
N SER A 144 3.79 15.23 11.81
CA SER A 144 3.66 14.89 10.39
C SER A 144 3.68 13.38 10.19
N ILE A 145 3.09 12.93 9.10
CA ILE A 145 3.11 11.53 8.66
C ILE A 145 3.72 11.47 7.26
N ILE A 146 4.70 10.60 7.08
CA ILE A 146 5.36 10.33 5.81
C ILE A 146 5.05 8.88 5.44
N THR A 147 4.46 8.66 4.27
CA THR A 147 4.11 7.33 3.79
C THR A 147 4.41 7.17 2.31
N THR A 148 4.70 5.93 1.91
CA THR A 148 4.77 5.53 0.49
C THR A 148 3.62 4.59 0.12
N ASN A 149 2.57 4.55 0.95
CA ASN A 149 1.38 3.74 0.70
C ASN A 149 0.40 4.48 -0.21
N TYR A 150 -0.41 3.71 -0.94
CA TYR A 150 -1.42 4.25 -1.88
C TYR A 150 -2.87 4.09 -1.39
N ASP A 151 -3.08 3.36 -0.29
CA ASP A 151 -4.39 3.24 0.35
C ASP A 151 -4.72 4.46 1.23
N LYS A 152 -5.98 4.51 1.70
CA LYS A 152 -6.53 5.63 2.47
C LYS A 152 -6.63 5.36 3.99
N LEU A 153 -5.85 4.40 4.50
CA LEU A 153 -5.94 4.02 5.92
C LEU A 153 -5.58 5.19 6.84
N LEU A 154 -4.51 5.93 6.52
CA LEU A 154 -4.00 6.99 7.39
C LEU A 154 -4.95 8.18 7.47
N GLU A 155 -5.63 8.51 6.38
CA GLU A 155 -6.68 9.53 6.32
C GLU A 155 -7.88 9.14 7.17
N SER A 156 -8.17 7.85 7.32
CA SER A 156 -9.19 7.37 8.24
C SER A 156 -8.74 7.35 9.70
N ILE A 157 -7.44 7.22 9.96
CA ILE A 157 -6.88 7.21 11.32
C ILE A 157 -6.72 8.66 11.82
N TYR A 158 -6.22 9.55 10.96
CA TYR A 158 -5.88 10.94 11.24
C TYR A 158 -6.61 11.90 10.27
N PRO A 159 -7.94 12.05 10.40
CA PRO A 159 -8.75 12.85 9.48
C PRO A 159 -8.41 14.36 9.49
N GLU A 160 -7.67 14.83 10.47
CA GLU A 160 -7.19 16.21 10.59
C GLU A 160 -6.01 16.54 9.65
N PHE A 161 -5.33 15.53 9.10
CA PHE A 161 -4.23 15.72 8.16
C PHE A 161 -4.75 15.84 6.73
N THR A 162 -4.18 16.77 5.97
CA THR A 162 -4.45 16.91 4.53
C THR A 162 -3.26 16.34 3.75
N PRO A 163 -3.48 15.35 2.86
CA PRO A 163 -2.44 14.90 1.94
C PRO A 163 -1.92 16.06 1.09
N LEU A 164 -0.59 16.11 0.87
CA LEU A 164 0.08 17.12 0.05
C LEU A 164 0.11 16.73 -1.42
#